data_AF-A0ABD2XFC8-F1
#
_entry.id   AF-A0ABD2XFC8-F1
#
_cell.length_a   1.000
_cell.length_b   1.000
_cell.length_c   1.000
_cell.angle_alpha   90.00
_cell.angle_beta   90.00
_cell.angle_gamma   90.00
#
_symmetry.space_group_name_H-M   'P 1'
#
loop_
_entity.id
_entity.type
_entity.pdbx_description
1 polymer ?
#
loop_
_entity_poly.entity_id
_entity_poly.type
_entity_poly.pdbx_seq_one_letter_code
_entity_poly.pdbx_strand_id
1 'polypeptide(L)'
;MNQEVRIDARDDLGRTPLELAVINLLPDVVDTLLERGADLTSFVFPPASDFDKRFQLMSSQRWHNFKFSLVSGVLAVAERLKKRGYDLYLDNAVTIMKVLVKYGSFEKSTDIDECWYDDEHFASETKNIMITNSMPGLSLYELIRLEPAEAKERVTYTDYFKLACSNEFRQLRVKSPEMFITHLCEKLTRGFFRLWAGHSLWKLIKFRLPIECCDMIIDESLTNKDLYHICLAAAGQSS
;
A
#
# COMPACT_ATOMS: atom_id res chain seq x y z
N MET A 1 27.26 25.47 11.01
CA MET A 1 25.97 26.08 11.39
C MET A 1 25.07 24.98 11.92
N ASN A 2 24.73 24.98 13.21
CA ASN A 2 23.66 24.13 13.76
C ASN A 2 22.41 25.00 13.84
N GLN A 3 21.56 24.94 12.83
CA GLN A 3 20.26 25.58 12.88
C GLN A 3 19.29 24.61 13.56
N GLU A 4 18.67 25.05 14.65
CA GLU A 4 17.71 24.25 15.39
C GLU A 4 16.47 24.01 14.52
N VAL A 5 16.32 22.78 14.02
CA VAL A 5 15.17 22.38 13.20
C VAL A 5 13.99 22.17 14.12
N ARG A 6 12.94 22.97 13.97
CA ARG A 6 11.67 22.80 14.68
C ARG A 6 10.90 21.62 14.07
N ILE A 7 11.03 20.45 14.69
CA ILE A 7 10.57 19.16 14.13
C ILE A 7 9.04 19.07 13.95
N ASP A 8 8.27 19.79 14.77
CA ASP A 8 6.80 19.83 14.72
C ASP A 8 6.26 21.20 14.27
N ALA A 9 7.06 21.99 13.53
CA ALA A 9 6.60 23.26 12.99
C ALA A 9 5.44 23.05 12.01
N ARG A 10 4.38 23.86 12.15
CA ARG A 10 3.20 23.77 11.27
C ARG A 10 3.32 24.70 10.07
N ASP A 11 2.89 24.21 8.91
CA ASP A 11 2.73 25.03 7.70
C ASP A 11 1.45 25.89 7.75
N ASP A 12 1.19 26.65 6.69
CA ASP A 12 0.02 27.54 6.59
C ASP A 12 -1.33 26.78 6.62
N LEU A 13 -1.32 25.46 6.40
CA LEU A 13 -2.50 24.60 6.50
C LEU A 13 -2.55 23.86 7.86
N GLY A 14 -1.67 24.22 8.79
CA GLY A 14 -1.60 23.62 10.13
C GLY A 14 -0.90 22.26 10.17
N ARG A 15 -0.23 21.84 9.10
CA ARG A 15 0.34 20.49 8.98
C ARG A 15 1.77 20.43 9.51
N THR A 16 2.08 19.38 10.25
CA THR A 16 3.44 19.09 10.72
C THR A 16 4.32 18.56 9.58
N PRO A 17 5.66 18.55 9.72
CA PRO A 17 6.54 17.94 8.74
C PRO A 17 6.29 16.43 8.60
N LEU A 18 5.86 15.76 9.67
CA LEU A 18 5.48 14.35 9.64
C LEU A 18 4.25 14.12 8.76
N GLU A 19 3.21 14.93 8.91
CA GLU A 19 2.00 14.87 8.05
C GLU A 19 2.35 15.16 6.59
N LEU A 20 3.22 16.14 6.33
CA LEU A 20 3.72 16.41 4.99
C LEU A 20 4.49 15.21 4.41
N ALA A 21 5.31 14.53 5.20
CA ALA A 21 6.02 13.32 4.76
C ALA A 21 5.05 12.18 4.43
N VAL A 22 3.97 12.03 5.19
CA VAL A 22 2.90 11.05 4.93
C VAL A 22 2.15 11.37 3.64
N ILE A 23 1.69 12.61 3.46
CA ILE A 23 0.99 13.06 2.23
C ILE A 23 1.88 12.87 0.99
N ASN A 24 3.17 13.16 1.14
CA ASN A 24 4.16 13.01 0.07
C ASN A 24 4.75 11.60 -0.02
N LEU A 25 4.16 10.59 0.62
CA LEU A 25 4.59 9.17 0.62
C LEU A 25 6.12 9.04 0.66
N LEU A 26 6.74 9.61 1.69
CA LEU A 26 8.19 9.59 1.91
C LEU A 26 8.54 8.72 3.12
N PRO A 27 8.56 7.37 2.99
CA PRO A 27 8.82 6.46 4.11
C PRO A 27 10.12 6.76 4.87
N ASP A 28 11.21 7.10 4.18
CA ASP A 28 12.49 7.39 4.82
C ASP A 28 12.47 8.73 5.58
N VAL A 29 11.69 9.70 5.13
CA VAL A 29 11.51 10.98 5.83
C VAL A 29 10.65 10.77 7.07
N VAL A 30 9.61 9.92 7.01
CA VAL A 30 8.81 9.53 8.18
C VAL A 30 9.70 8.95 9.28
N ASP A 31 10.55 7.98 8.93
CA ASP A 31 11.50 7.39 9.89
C ASP A 31 12.47 8.43 10.47
N THR A 32 13.01 9.28 9.60
CA THR A 32 13.96 10.34 9.97
C THR A 32 13.34 11.36 10.93
N LEU A 33 12.07 11.73 10.72
CA LEU A 33 11.35 12.68 11.57
C LEU A 33 11.04 12.06 12.94
N LEU A 34 10.58 10.81 12.96
CA LEU A 34 10.27 10.08 14.19
C LEU A 34 11.52 9.78 15.02
N GLU A 35 12.66 9.47 14.37
CA GLU A 35 13.98 9.36 15.03
C GLU A 35 14.43 10.66 15.68
N ARG A 36 14.02 11.80 15.12
CA ARG A 36 14.31 13.14 15.65
C ARG A 36 13.27 13.63 16.66
N GLY A 37 12.34 12.78 17.07
CA GLY A 37 11.36 13.09 18.11
C GLY A 37 10.13 13.86 17.62
N ALA A 38 9.75 13.72 16.35
CA ALA A 38 8.44 14.19 15.89
C ALA A 38 7.31 13.59 16.75
N ASP A 39 6.38 14.43 17.18
CA ASP A 39 5.36 14.06 18.15
C ASP A 39 4.20 13.26 17.51
N LEU A 40 4.05 11.99 17.90
CA LEU A 40 2.94 11.14 17.47
C LEU A 40 1.63 11.43 18.21
N THR A 41 1.67 12.08 19.36
CA THR A 41 0.45 12.36 20.15
C THR A 41 -0.42 13.45 19.52
N SER A 42 0.22 14.41 18.83
CA SER A 42 -0.46 15.46 18.08
C SER A 42 -0.58 15.17 16.58
N PHE A 43 -0.04 14.05 16.09
CA PHE A 43 -0.13 13.64 14.69
C PHE A 43 -1.55 13.24 14.30
N VAL A 44 -2.05 13.85 13.21
CA VAL A 44 -3.33 13.48 12.60
C VAL A 44 -3.07 12.82 11.25
N PHE A 45 -3.62 11.62 11.06
CA PHE A 45 -3.46 10.94 9.77
C PHE A 45 -4.19 11.73 8.67
N PRO A 46 -3.53 12.05 7.54
CA PRO A 46 -4.12 12.89 6.50
C PRO A 46 -5.39 12.27 5.90
N PRO A 47 -6.45 13.06 5.64
CA PRO A 47 -7.62 12.59 4.91
C PRO A 47 -7.26 12.18 3.47
N ALA A 48 -8.07 11.30 2.87
CA ALA A 48 -7.84 10.79 1.52
C ALA A 48 -7.67 11.91 0.46
N SER A 49 -8.37 13.04 0.63
CA SER A 49 -8.29 14.21 -0.26
C SER A 49 -6.91 14.89 -0.28
N ASP A 50 -6.12 14.76 0.79
CA ASP A 50 -4.79 15.39 0.80
C ASP A 50 -3.81 14.67 -0.13
N PHE A 51 -4.04 13.39 -0.39
CA PHE A 51 -3.25 12.64 -1.35
C PHE A 51 -3.55 13.10 -2.79
N ASP A 52 -4.78 13.58 -3.09
CA ASP A 52 -5.24 14.01 -4.43
C ASP A 52 -4.29 14.99 -5.14
N LYS A 53 -3.68 15.91 -4.37
CA LYS A 53 -2.76 16.93 -4.90
C LYS A 53 -1.55 16.30 -5.59
N ARG A 54 -1.05 15.17 -5.08
CA ARG A 54 0.06 14.45 -5.71
C ARG A 54 -0.36 13.80 -7.03
N PHE A 55 -1.62 13.39 -7.15
CA PHE A 55 -2.13 12.72 -8.35
C PHE A 55 -2.38 13.68 -9.51
N GLN A 56 -2.86 14.89 -9.22
CA GLN A 56 -3.12 15.90 -10.25
C GLN A 56 -1.84 16.29 -11.01
N LEU A 57 -0.67 16.18 -10.38
CA LEU A 57 0.62 16.50 -11.00
C LEU A 57 1.14 15.44 -11.99
N MET A 58 0.48 14.27 -12.11
CA MET A 58 1.09 13.10 -12.76
C MET A 58 0.32 12.55 -13.98
N SER A 59 -0.57 13.32 -14.60
CA SER A 59 -1.29 12.94 -15.84
C SER A 59 -0.35 12.88 -17.06
N SER A 60 0.35 11.75 -17.25
CA SER A 60 1.12 11.42 -18.45
C SER A 60 1.16 9.90 -18.69
N GLN A 61 1.62 9.44 -19.86
CA GLN A 61 1.71 8.02 -20.25
C GLN A 61 2.46 7.09 -19.27
N ARG A 62 3.17 7.64 -18.28
CA ARG A 62 3.85 6.89 -17.20
C ARG A 62 2.96 6.63 -15.97
N TRP A 63 1.67 6.94 -16.05
CA TRP A 63 0.71 6.83 -14.93
C TRP A 63 0.73 5.46 -14.24
N HIS A 64 0.86 4.35 -14.96
CA HIS A 64 0.84 3.02 -14.35
C HIS A 64 2.02 2.77 -13.39
N ASN A 65 3.24 3.21 -13.73
CA ASN A 65 4.38 3.10 -12.80
C ASN A 65 4.18 3.97 -11.55
N PHE A 66 3.56 5.13 -11.74
CA PHE A 66 3.20 6.02 -10.65
C PHE A 66 2.10 5.44 -9.75
N LYS A 67 1.11 4.73 -10.32
CA LYS A 67 0.07 4.00 -9.59
C LYS A 67 0.67 3.00 -8.62
N PHE A 68 1.61 2.16 -9.08
CA PHE A 68 2.26 1.19 -8.22
C PHE A 68 3.12 1.82 -7.12
N SER A 69 3.90 2.86 -7.46
CA SER A 69 4.69 3.62 -6.48
C SER A 69 3.81 4.27 -5.42
N LEU A 70 2.61 4.69 -5.78
CA LEU A 70 1.66 5.25 -4.84
C LEU A 70 1.07 4.21 -3.89
N VAL A 71 0.55 3.12 -4.45
CA VAL A 71 -0.08 2.03 -3.69
C VAL A 71 0.92 1.42 -2.70
N SER A 72 2.15 1.17 -3.15
CA SER A 72 3.23 0.72 -2.28
C SER A 72 3.68 1.78 -1.29
N GLY A 73 3.75 3.05 -1.68
CA GLY A 73 4.18 4.15 -0.83
C GLY A 73 3.25 4.40 0.35
N VAL A 74 1.93 4.38 0.15
CA VAL A 74 0.96 4.60 1.24
C VAL A 74 1.03 3.47 2.28
N LEU A 75 1.19 2.23 1.83
CA LEU A 75 1.35 1.09 2.72
C LEU A 75 2.71 1.08 3.41
N ALA A 76 3.79 1.47 2.72
CA ALA A 76 5.13 1.59 3.31
C ALA A 76 5.17 2.67 4.41
N VAL A 77 4.50 3.81 4.20
CA VAL A 77 4.36 4.84 5.23
C VAL A 77 3.56 4.32 6.42
N ALA A 78 2.41 3.69 6.18
CA ALA A 78 1.58 3.14 7.25
C ALA A 78 2.32 2.07 8.07
N GLU A 79 3.11 1.21 7.41
CA GLU A 79 3.97 0.20 8.04
C GLU A 79 5.01 0.85 8.96
N ARG A 80 5.68 1.91 8.50
CA ARG A 80 6.71 2.60 9.28
C ARG A 80 6.12 3.36 10.46
N LEU A 81 5.01 4.07 10.27
CA LEU A 81 4.27 4.68 11.37
C LEU A 81 3.95 3.65 12.46
N LYS A 82 3.38 2.50 12.07
CA LYS A 82 3.08 1.41 13.01
C LYS A 82 4.33 0.88 13.72
N LYS A 83 5.42 0.64 12.98
CA LYS A 83 6.71 0.21 13.58
C LYS A 83 7.29 1.22 14.58
N ARG A 84 6.93 2.50 14.46
CA ARG A 84 7.38 3.59 15.34
C ARG A 84 6.39 3.91 16.46
N GLY A 85 5.39 3.06 16.69
CA GLY A 85 4.46 3.19 17.81
C GLY A 85 3.18 3.97 17.50
N TYR A 86 2.89 4.25 16.22
CA TYR A 86 1.60 4.79 15.84
C TYR A 86 0.53 3.69 15.81
N ASP A 87 -0.54 3.87 16.59
CA ASP A 87 -1.70 2.99 16.56
C ASP A 87 -2.61 3.34 15.36
N LEU A 88 -2.54 2.51 14.33
CA LEU A 88 -3.44 2.61 13.19
C LEU A 88 -4.82 2.06 13.59
N TYR A 89 -5.85 2.89 13.60
CA TYR A 89 -7.24 2.49 13.87
C TYR A 89 -8.04 2.27 12.58
N LEU A 90 -9.27 1.73 12.72
CA LEU A 90 -10.17 1.44 11.60
C LEU A 90 -10.41 2.67 10.71
N ASP A 91 -10.56 3.87 11.28
CA ASP A 91 -10.84 5.08 10.50
C ASP A 91 -9.65 5.46 9.60
N ASN A 92 -8.43 5.31 10.12
CA ASN A 92 -7.20 5.50 9.36
C ASN A 92 -7.05 4.42 8.28
N ALA A 93 -7.36 3.18 8.62
CA ALA A 93 -7.33 2.07 7.68
C ALA A 93 -8.31 2.27 6.53
N VAL A 94 -9.55 2.69 6.82
CA VAL A 94 -10.56 3.05 5.81
C VAL A 94 -10.08 4.22 4.95
N THR A 95 -9.38 5.20 5.53
CA THR A 95 -8.76 6.29 4.77
C THR A 95 -7.69 5.80 3.80
N ILE A 96 -6.81 4.89 4.24
CA ILE A 96 -5.83 4.24 3.37
C ILE A 96 -6.55 3.44 2.28
N MET A 97 -7.57 2.65 2.63
CA MET A 97 -8.35 1.88 1.67
C MET A 97 -9.04 2.74 0.63
N LYS A 98 -9.56 3.92 1.00
CA LYS A 98 -10.12 4.89 0.05
C LYS A 98 -9.10 5.33 -0.98
N VAL A 99 -7.88 5.68 -0.54
CA VAL A 99 -6.77 6.03 -1.43
C VAL A 99 -6.44 4.83 -2.33
N LEU A 100 -6.30 3.65 -1.74
CA LEU A 100 -6.00 2.42 -2.46
C LEU A 100 -7.07 2.06 -3.51
N VAL A 101 -8.36 2.16 -3.20
CA VAL A 101 -9.45 1.84 -4.13
C VAL A 101 -9.51 2.86 -5.26
N LYS A 102 -9.38 4.14 -4.92
CA LYS A 102 -9.43 5.24 -5.89
C LYS A 102 -8.32 5.16 -6.92
N TYR A 103 -7.14 4.69 -6.53
CA TYR A 103 -5.94 4.74 -7.37
C TYR A 103 -5.35 3.38 -7.74
N GLY A 104 -5.71 2.32 -7.03
CA GLY A 104 -5.24 0.95 -7.23
C GLY A 104 -6.08 0.12 -8.20
N SER A 105 -7.32 0.55 -8.52
CA SER A 105 -8.32 -0.15 -9.36
C SER A 105 -8.34 -1.67 -9.17
N PHE A 106 -9.07 -2.17 -8.18
CA PHE A 106 -9.15 -3.59 -7.82
C PHE A 106 -10.24 -4.37 -8.56
N GLU A 107 -10.36 -4.20 -9.88
CA GLU A 107 -11.29 -5.02 -10.65
C GLU A 107 -10.88 -6.48 -10.59
N LYS A 108 -11.89 -7.35 -10.54
CA LYS A 108 -11.76 -8.77 -10.24
C LYS A 108 -10.74 -9.43 -11.19
N SER A 109 -9.64 -9.94 -10.64
CA SER A 109 -8.59 -10.62 -11.40
C SER A 109 -9.02 -11.97 -12.02
N THR A 110 -10.27 -12.40 -11.84
CA THR A 110 -10.75 -13.72 -12.29
C THR A 110 -10.80 -13.90 -13.81
N ASP A 111 -10.59 -12.84 -14.59
CA ASP A 111 -10.50 -12.90 -16.07
C ASP A 111 -9.16 -12.36 -16.62
N ILE A 112 -8.15 -12.14 -15.76
CA ILE A 112 -6.83 -11.78 -16.29
C ILE A 112 -6.19 -13.05 -16.81
N ASP A 113 -6.41 -13.32 -18.08
CA ASP A 113 -5.55 -14.18 -18.88
C ASP A 113 -4.11 -13.71 -18.61
N GLU A 114 -3.36 -14.48 -17.84
CA GLU A 114 -2.01 -14.15 -17.37
C GLU A 114 -0.99 -14.22 -18.52
N CYS A 115 -1.41 -13.80 -19.71
CA CYS A 115 -0.72 -13.82 -20.99
C CYS A 115 0.66 -13.15 -20.97
N TRP A 116 0.99 -12.37 -19.92
CA TRP A 116 2.35 -11.89 -19.71
C TRP A 116 3.32 -12.99 -19.26
N TYR A 117 2.86 -14.10 -18.66
CA TYR A 117 3.74 -15.22 -18.32
C TYR A 117 4.28 -15.93 -19.55
N ASP A 118 3.52 -15.91 -20.64
CA ASP A 118 3.90 -16.49 -21.92
C ASP A 118 4.78 -15.55 -22.76
N ASP A 119 4.95 -14.31 -22.31
CA ASP A 119 5.88 -13.37 -22.94
C ASP A 119 7.32 -13.65 -22.46
N GLU A 120 8.11 -14.33 -23.31
CA GLU A 120 9.50 -14.68 -23.01
C GLU A 120 10.36 -13.47 -22.66
N HIS A 121 10.12 -12.32 -23.29
CA HIS A 121 10.87 -11.10 -23.03
C HIS A 121 10.53 -10.55 -21.64
N PHE A 122 9.25 -10.47 -21.29
CA PHE A 122 8.79 -10.10 -19.95
C PHE A 122 9.31 -11.06 -18.88
N ALA A 123 9.22 -12.37 -19.11
CA ALA A 123 9.71 -13.38 -18.18
C ALA A 123 11.23 -13.25 -17.96
N SER A 124 11.99 -12.95 -19.02
CA SER A 124 13.43 -12.70 -18.94
C SER A 124 13.75 -11.42 -18.16
N GLU A 125 13.10 -10.30 -18.47
CA GLU A 125 13.33 -9.02 -17.77
C GLU A 125 12.99 -9.13 -16.28
N THR A 126 11.82 -9.69 -15.93
CA THR A 126 11.37 -9.81 -14.55
C THR A 126 12.20 -10.76 -13.70
N LYS A 127 12.86 -11.76 -14.29
CA LYS A 127 13.84 -12.62 -13.57
C LYS A 127 15.10 -11.85 -13.15
N ASN A 128 15.45 -10.79 -13.87
CA ASN A 128 16.63 -9.96 -13.57
C ASN A 128 16.34 -8.83 -12.58
N ILE A 129 15.08 -8.54 -12.29
CA ILE A 129 14.68 -7.51 -11.33
C ILE A 129 14.60 -8.14 -9.93
N MET A 130 15.58 -7.86 -9.08
CA MET A 130 15.60 -8.35 -7.70
C MET A 130 14.82 -7.42 -6.77
N ILE A 131 14.01 -7.99 -5.87
CA ILE A 131 13.11 -7.22 -5.00
C ILE A 131 13.87 -6.51 -3.86
N THR A 132 14.93 -7.13 -3.33
CA THR A 132 15.78 -6.53 -2.29
C THR A 132 17.19 -7.09 -2.28
N ASN A 133 18.11 -6.35 -1.64
CA ASN A 133 19.40 -6.88 -1.18
C ASN A 133 19.28 -7.66 0.15
N SER A 134 18.17 -7.53 0.88
CA SER A 134 17.96 -8.13 2.21
C SER A 134 17.52 -9.60 2.14
N MET A 135 16.87 -10.02 1.05
CA MET A 135 16.61 -11.41 0.71
C MET A 135 17.23 -11.73 -0.66
N PRO A 136 18.45 -12.27 -0.70
CA PRO A 136 19.07 -12.73 -1.94
C PRO A 136 18.20 -13.80 -2.58
N GLY A 137 17.91 -13.66 -3.87
CA GLY A 137 17.27 -14.71 -4.66
C GLY A 137 15.76 -14.61 -4.86
N LEU A 138 15.08 -13.51 -4.45
CA LEU A 138 13.69 -13.25 -4.88
C LEU A 138 13.65 -12.22 -6.00
N SER A 139 13.30 -12.69 -7.20
CA SER A 139 13.05 -11.88 -8.39
C SER A 139 11.60 -11.39 -8.47
N LEU A 140 11.33 -10.39 -9.30
CA LEU A 140 9.97 -9.94 -9.62
C LEU A 140 9.16 -11.06 -10.27
N TYR A 141 9.80 -11.91 -11.08
CA TYR A 141 9.17 -13.08 -11.70
C TYR A 141 8.65 -14.08 -10.67
N GLU A 142 9.41 -14.33 -9.61
CA GLU A 142 8.97 -15.22 -8.53
C GLU A 142 7.90 -14.55 -7.68
N LEU A 143 8.06 -13.27 -7.34
CA LEU A 143 7.11 -12.50 -6.53
C LEU A 143 5.70 -12.51 -7.13
N ILE A 144 5.58 -12.31 -8.43
CA ILE A 144 4.28 -12.27 -9.11
C ILE A 144 3.59 -13.64 -9.11
N ARG A 145 4.33 -14.73 -8.92
CA ARG A 145 3.82 -16.11 -8.84
C ARG A 145 3.56 -16.60 -7.42
N LEU A 146 4.01 -15.87 -6.40
CA LEU A 146 3.74 -16.25 -5.01
C LEU A 146 2.26 -16.08 -4.68
N GLU A 147 1.73 -17.00 -3.87
CA GLU A 147 0.44 -16.79 -3.24
C GLU A 147 0.46 -15.53 -2.37
N PRO A 148 -0.63 -14.74 -2.27
CA PRO A 148 -0.64 -13.51 -1.47
C PRO A 148 -0.22 -13.72 -0.01
N ALA A 149 -0.56 -14.87 0.58
CA ALA A 149 -0.16 -15.24 1.93
C ALA A 149 1.37 -15.42 2.05
N GLU A 150 2.00 -16.09 1.07
CA GLU A 150 3.45 -16.28 1.05
C GLU A 150 4.20 -14.97 0.76
N ALA A 151 3.68 -14.15 -0.16
CA ALA A 151 4.27 -12.87 -0.50
C ALA A 151 4.35 -11.93 0.72
N LYS A 152 3.30 -11.92 1.56
CA LYS A 152 3.24 -11.12 2.80
C LYS A 152 4.34 -11.50 3.81
N GLU A 153 4.69 -12.79 3.91
CA GLU A 153 5.74 -13.26 4.82
C GLU A 153 7.15 -12.97 4.28
N ARG A 154 7.30 -12.82 2.97
CA ARG A 154 8.60 -12.70 2.29
C ARG A 154 8.98 -11.26 1.91
N VAL A 155 8.01 -10.38 1.72
CA VAL A 155 8.22 -9.04 1.14
C VAL A 155 7.46 -7.98 1.93
N THR A 156 8.19 -6.97 2.41
CA THR A 156 7.57 -5.85 3.14
C THR A 156 7.00 -4.80 2.19
N TYR A 157 6.10 -3.94 2.68
CA TYR A 157 5.59 -2.82 1.88
C TYR A 157 6.71 -1.86 1.43
N THR A 158 7.73 -1.70 2.27
CA THR A 158 8.94 -0.94 1.93
C THR A 158 9.68 -1.53 0.73
N ASP A 159 9.73 -2.85 0.60
CA ASP A 159 10.42 -3.52 -0.51
C ASP A 159 9.66 -3.33 -1.82
N TYR A 160 8.33 -3.46 -1.79
CA TYR A 160 7.47 -3.10 -2.91
C TYR A 160 7.65 -1.64 -3.34
N PHE A 161 7.78 -0.71 -2.38
CA PHE A 161 7.99 0.70 -2.68
C PHE A 161 9.36 0.99 -3.31
N LYS A 162 10.41 0.33 -2.81
CA LYS A 162 11.76 0.40 -3.40
C LYS A 162 11.78 -0.14 -4.82
N LEU A 163 11.14 -1.30 -5.05
CA LEU A 163 10.94 -1.85 -6.39
C LEU A 163 10.24 -0.82 -7.29
N ALA A 164 9.12 -0.24 -6.87
CA ALA A 164 8.38 0.74 -7.66
C ALA A 164 9.21 1.99 -8.01
N CYS A 165 10.18 2.32 -7.17
CA CYS A 165 11.09 3.44 -7.37
C CYS A 165 12.35 3.09 -8.19
N SER A 166 12.61 1.80 -8.44
CA SER A 166 13.83 1.35 -9.12
C SER A 166 13.83 1.69 -10.61
N ASN A 167 15.01 1.87 -11.19
CA ASN A 167 15.14 2.18 -12.61
C ASN A 167 14.78 0.96 -13.46
N GLU A 168 15.14 -0.23 -12.98
CA GLU A 168 14.85 -1.52 -13.61
C GLU A 168 13.34 -1.71 -13.77
N PHE A 169 12.56 -1.46 -12.71
CA PHE A 169 11.10 -1.54 -12.77
C PHE A 169 10.49 -0.47 -13.67
N ARG A 170 11.00 0.76 -13.62
CA ARG A 170 10.48 1.87 -14.44
C ARG A 170 10.76 1.71 -15.94
N GLN A 171 11.77 0.92 -16.30
CA GLN A 171 12.15 0.64 -17.68
C GLN A 171 11.55 -0.67 -18.21
N LEU A 172 10.93 -1.49 -17.34
CA LEU A 172 10.31 -2.76 -17.69
C LEU A 172 9.33 -2.58 -18.85
N ARG A 173 9.49 -3.39 -19.90
CA ARG A 173 8.62 -3.36 -21.09
C ARG A 173 7.58 -4.45 -20.97
N VAL A 174 6.33 -4.02 -20.79
CA VAL A 174 5.18 -4.94 -20.67
C VAL A 174 4.20 -4.66 -21.79
N LYS A 175 3.70 -5.70 -22.46
CA LYS A 175 2.66 -5.58 -23.50
C LYS A 175 1.37 -4.91 -22.95
N SER A 176 1.03 -5.20 -21.70
CA SER A 176 -0.15 -4.67 -21.00
C SER A 176 0.24 -4.16 -19.60
N PRO A 177 0.91 -2.99 -19.48
CA PRO A 177 1.44 -2.50 -18.21
C PRO A 177 0.33 -2.23 -17.20
N GLU A 178 -0.86 -1.83 -17.64
CA GLU A 178 -2.00 -1.59 -16.76
C GLU A 178 -2.46 -2.85 -16.01
N MET A 179 -2.61 -3.96 -16.73
CA MET A 179 -3.09 -5.22 -16.16
C MET A 179 -2.05 -5.81 -15.20
N PHE A 180 -0.78 -5.80 -15.60
CA PHE A 180 0.33 -6.25 -14.75
C PHE A 180 0.43 -5.43 -13.45
N ILE A 181 0.40 -4.10 -13.55
CA ILE A 181 0.47 -3.22 -12.39
C ILE A 181 -0.74 -3.40 -11.49
N THR A 182 -1.92 -3.58 -12.06
CA THR A 182 -3.15 -3.79 -11.30
C THR A 182 -3.09 -5.10 -10.52
N HIS A 183 -2.66 -6.20 -11.15
CA HIS A 183 -2.44 -7.48 -10.47
C HIS A 183 -1.43 -7.36 -9.32
N LEU A 184 -0.31 -6.67 -9.56
CA LEU A 184 0.71 -6.45 -8.53
C LEU A 184 0.18 -5.60 -7.36
N CYS A 185 -0.62 -4.56 -7.64
CA CYS A 185 -1.30 -3.75 -6.62
C CYS A 185 -2.34 -4.56 -5.83
N GLU A 186 -3.10 -5.42 -6.49
CA GLU A 186 -4.09 -6.28 -5.83
C GLU A 186 -3.40 -7.24 -4.86
N LYS A 187 -2.35 -7.94 -5.32
CA LYS A 187 -1.54 -8.86 -4.51
C LYS A 187 -0.92 -8.15 -3.30
N LEU A 188 -0.30 -7.00 -3.55
CA LEU A 188 0.31 -6.16 -2.52
C LEU A 188 -0.70 -5.75 -1.43
N THR A 189 -1.87 -5.28 -1.83
CA THR A 189 -2.85 -4.69 -0.91
C THR A 189 -3.70 -5.75 -0.20
N ARG A 190 -3.78 -6.97 -0.75
CA ARG A 190 -4.60 -8.09 -0.25
C ARG A 190 -4.46 -8.30 1.26
N GLY A 191 -3.24 -8.39 1.77
CA GLY A 191 -2.99 -8.63 3.19
C GLY A 191 -3.52 -7.51 4.10
N PHE A 192 -3.46 -6.26 3.65
CA PHE A 192 -3.99 -5.11 4.37
C PHE A 192 -5.52 -5.13 4.40
N PHE A 193 -6.15 -5.37 3.24
CA PHE A 193 -7.61 -5.47 3.13
C PHE A 193 -8.17 -6.61 3.99
N ARG A 194 -7.56 -7.79 3.96
CA ARG A 194 -8.04 -8.94 4.75
C ARG A 194 -7.92 -8.71 6.25
N LEU A 195 -6.78 -8.20 6.72
CA LEU A 195 -6.57 -7.90 8.15
C LEU A 195 -7.66 -6.99 8.71
N TRP A 196 -7.95 -5.91 7.99
CA TRP A 196 -8.91 -4.91 8.43
C TRP A 196 -10.36 -5.34 8.21
N ALA A 197 -10.65 -6.11 7.16
CA ALA A 197 -11.96 -6.71 6.97
C ALA A 197 -12.26 -7.73 8.09
N GLY A 198 -11.26 -8.51 8.53
CA GLY A 198 -11.40 -9.46 9.66
C GLY A 198 -11.78 -8.76 10.95
N HIS A 199 -11.03 -7.72 11.31
CA HIS A 199 -11.36 -6.86 12.46
C HIS A 199 -12.74 -6.18 12.32
N SER A 200 -13.07 -5.73 11.11
CA SER A 200 -14.35 -5.07 10.83
C SER A 200 -15.52 -6.03 10.98
N LEU A 201 -15.41 -7.24 10.44
CA LEU A 201 -16.40 -8.29 10.59
C LEU A 201 -16.57 -8.66 12.07
N TRP A 202 -15.47 -8.84 12.79
CA TRP A 202 -15.46 -9.14 14.22
C TRP A 202 -16.22 -8.10 15.04
N LYS A 203 -16.04 -6.81 14.72
CA LYS A 203 -16.80 -5.70 15.31
C LYS A 203 -18.28 -5.73 14.91
N LEU A 204 -18.59 -5.96 13.63
CA LEU A 204 -19.97 -6.00 13.10
C LEU A 204 -20.81 -7.12 13.74
N ILE A 205 -20.21 -8.28 13.95
CA ILE A 205 -20.88 -9.40 14.63
C ILE A 205 -20.87 -9.26 16.16
N LYS A 206 -20.43 -8.12 16.70
CA LYS A 206 -20.33 -7.83 18.14
C LYS A 206 -19.51 -8.90 18.88
N PHE A 207 -18.37 -9.29 18.30
CA PHE A 207 -17.41 -10.19 18.92
C PHE A 207 -17.95 -11.60 19.23
N ARG A 208 -19.02 -12.02 18.55
CA ARG A 208 -19.69 -13.32 18.78
C ARG A 208 -18.86 -14.54 18.39
N LEU A 209 -17.87 -14.36 17.52
CA LEU A 209 -16.94 -15.41 17.11
C LEU A 209 -15.51 -14.96 17.42
N PRO A 210 -14.56 -15.89 17.64
CA PRO A 210 -13.13 -15.58 17.65
C PRO A 210 -12.69 -14.86 16.36
N ILE A 211 -11.61 -14.09 16.43
CA ILE A 211 -11.09 -13.34 15.27
C ILE A 211 -10.64 -14.28 14.15
N GLU A 212 -10.11 -15.44 14.51
CA GLU A 212 -9.67 -16.50 13.59
C GLU A 212 -10.85 -17.03 12.77
N CYS A 213 -12.04 -17.13 13.36
CA CYS A 213 -13.25 -17.50 12.63
C CYS A 213 -13.69 -16.41 11.65
N CYS A 214 -13.47 -15.13 11.97
CA CYS A 214 -13.74 -14.03 11.05
C CYS A 214 -12.80 -14.09 9.85
N ASP A 215 -11.52 -14.43 10.07
CA ASP A 215 -10.53 -14.62 9.01
C ASP A 215 -10.89 -15.82 8.10
N MET A 216 -11.48 -16.88 8.65
CA MET A 216 -11.99 -18.01 7.86
C MET A 216 -13.23 -17.66 7.04
N ILE A 217 -14.13 -16.82 7.57
CA ILE A 217 -15.31 -16.34 6.83
C ILE A 217 -14.89 -15.42 5.68
N ILE A 218 -13.79 -14.68 5.86
CA ILE A 218 -13.15 -13.91 4.80
C ILE A 218 -12.34 -14.88 3.94
N ASP A 219 -13.06 -15.64 3.13
CA ASP A 219 -12.47 -16.58 2.20
C ASP A 219 -11.84 -15.88 0.98
N GLU A 220 -11.11 -16.64 0.17
CA GLU A 220 -10.36 -16.10 -0.96
C GLU A 220 -11.23 -15.56 -2.11
N SER A 221 -12.52 -15.91 -2.15
CA SER A 221 -13.43 -15.48 -3.21
C SER A 221 -13.79 -13.99 -3.12
N LEU A 222 -13.68 -13.39 -1.92
CA LEU A 222 -13.93 -11.96 -1.72
C LEU A 222 -12.82 -11.12 -2.36
N THR A 223 -13.19 -10.15 -3.19
CA THR A 223 -12.24 -9.21 -3.79
C THR A 223 -11.81 -8.15 -2.79
N ASN A 224 -10.71 -7.43 -3.05
CA ASN A 224 -10.32 -6.29 -2.19
C ASN A 224 -11.43 -5.22 -2.10
N LYS A 225 -12.28 -5.11 -3.14
CA LYS A 225 -13.47 -4.24 -3.13
C LYS A 225 -14.54 -4.74 -2.15
N ASP A 226 -14.77 -6.05 -2.07
CA ASP A 226 -15.71 -6.63 -1.10
C ASP A 226 -15.19 -6.44 0.33
N LEU A 227 -13.89 -6.68 0.55
CA LEU A 227 -13.22 -6.45 1.83
C LEU A 227 -13.31 -4.99 2.28
N TYR A 228 -13.15 -4.06 1.34
CA TYR A 228 -13.34 -2.63 1.59
C TYR A 228 -14.76 -2.30 2.06
N HIS A 229 -15.78 -2.86 1.41
CA HIS A 229 -17.17 -2.62 1.79
C HIS A 229 -17.51 -3.12 3.20
N ILE A 230 -16.92 -4.25 3.63
CA ILE A 230 -17.03 -4.73 5.01
C ILE A 230 -16.46 -3.69 5.99
N CYS A 231 -15.31 -3.11 5.66
CA CYS A 231 -14.67 -2.07 6.48
C CYS A 231 -15.50 -0.78 6.56
N LEU A 232 -16.08 -0.34 5.43
CA LEU A 232 -16.97 0.81 5.40
C LEU A 232 -18.20 0.62 6.30
N ALA A 233 -18.84 -0.55 6.21
CA ALA A 233 -19.99 -0.88 7.05
C ALA A 233 -19.64 -0.82 8.55
N ALA A 234 -18.48 -1.34 8.95
CA ALA A 234 -18.01 -1.31 10.34
C ALA A 234 -17.62 0.09 10.85
N ALA A 235 -17.25 0.99 9.93
CA ALA A 235 -16.97 2.39 10.20
C ALA A 235 -18.23 3.28 10.16
N GLY A 236 -19.40 2.72 9.83
CA GLY A 236 -20.65 3.48 9.68
C GLY A 236 -20.63 4.42 8.46
N GLN A 237 -19.80 4.14 7.46
CA GLN A 237 -19.68 4.92 6.24
C GLN A 237 -20.37 4.18 5.08
N SER A 238 -21.04 4.91 4.20
CA SER A 238 -21.57 4.37 2.94
C SER A 238 -20.54 4.50 1.82
N SER A 239 -20.57 3.56 0.86
CA SER A 239 -19.78 3.60 -0.37
C SER A 239 -20.09 4.81 -1.25
#